data_AF-A0AAW0AGQ8-F1
#
_entry.id   AF-A0AAW0AGQ8-F1
#
_cell.length_a   1.000
_cell.length_b   1.000
_cell.length_c   1.000
_cell.angle_alpha   90.00
_cell.angle_beta   90.00
_cell.angle_gamma   90.00
#
_symmetry.space_group_name_H-M   'P 1'
#
loop_
_entity.id
_entity.type
_entity.pdbx_description
1 polymer ?
#
loop_
_entity_poly.entity_id
_entity_poly.type
_entity_poly.pdbx_seq_one_letter_code
_entity_poly.pdbx_strand_id
1 'polypeptide(L)'
;MAAPFIYVPEQAAAAESAAQLKYHNPYFHTPSTGQSPFLPPSPLLYPSSPYLGPKDGGTDPNKNKKPFDPTAPAPWPQSGTAEQPIQNPAYKTSWVPLTARPRTTSWHTPPPGSPSSLPKAPSMLHAQSYLGANAAPAHKRSKSWGIANAPPAPIWAANANAHTTPDTLPPMQVHPWLNGDSPSPIFFFDLAPTAFAPQRAVTSALSTSQSQNKMHGVGLSGVEMRETAFHPPLTKCRILHPQLPFWPIDLALPEDLTAAQGQGPQQQPLPPISLGDVLAALHHALHVRIAPADWAALSPSEQANVGGAFTRRCREEAVRALGGEAAGLREREVEERNKGVKRVDFLLGKTVFKGLVRARGDPEGCVRVVTA
;
A
#
# COMPACT_ATOMS: atom_id res chain seq x y z
N MET A 1 29.02 -40.63 -4.02
CA MET A 1 28.21 -41.02 -2.86
C MET A 1 26.88 -40.27 -2.96
N ALA A 2 25.81 -40.98 -3.32
CA ALA A 2 24.50 -40.39 -3.57
C ALA A 2 23.71 -40.24 -2.25
N ALA A 3 23.04 -39.11 -2.06
CA ALA A 3 22.23 -38.84 -0.88
C ALA A 3 20.97 -39.75 -0.86
N PRO A 4 20.55 -40.26 0.31
CA PRO A 4 19.33 -41.05 0.42
C PRO A 4 18.10 -40.14 0.27
N PHE A 5 17.25 -40.44 -0.72
CA PHE A 5 15.93 -39.84 -0.84
C PHE A 5 15.03 -40.40 0.27
N ILE A 6 14.60 -39.54 1.18
CA ILE A 6 13.59 -39.87 2.18
C ILE A 6 12.23 -39.65 1.52
N TYR A 7 11.52 -40.75 1.26
CA TYR A 7 10.15 -40.72 0.76
C TYR A 7 9.22 -40.29 1.91
N VAL A 8 8.67 -39.08 1.82
CA VAL A 8 7.60 -38.63 2.71
C VAL A 8 6.27 -38.95 2.03
N PRO A 9 5.40 -39.77 2.64
CA PRO A 9 4.12 -40.12 2.05
C PRO A 9 3.23 -38.88 1.91
N GLU A 10 2.61 -38.73 0.74
CA GLU A 10 1.81 -37.58 0.31
C GLU A 10 0.70 -37.19 1.31
N GLN A 11 0.20 -38.15 2.10
CA GLN A 11 -0.79 -37.91 3.14
C GLN A 11 -0.27 -37.10 4.35
N ALA A 12 1.03 -37.18 4.67
CA ALA A 12 1.62 -36.38 5.76
C ALA A 12 1.83 -34.91 5.32
N ALA A 13 2.21 -34.68 4.07
CA ALA A 13 2.35 -33.34 3.50
C ALA A 13 0.99 -32.64 3.32
N ALA A 14 -0.07 -33.39 3.02
CA ALA A 14 -1.44 -32.88 2.95
C ALA A 14 -1.99 -32.48 4.33
N ALA A 15 -1.61 -33.19 5.40
CA ALA A 15 -2.02 -32.85 6.76
C ALA A 15 -1.32 -31.60 7.31
N GLU A 16 -0.02 -31.41 7.01
CA GLU A 16 0.72 -30.20 7.41
C GLU A 16 0.27 -28.95 6.64
N SER A 17 -0.05 -29.08 5.35
CA SER A 17 -0.61 -27.96 4.57
C SER A 17 -2.03 -27.58 4.99
N ALA A 18 -2.85 -28.56 5.41
CA ALA A 18 -4.18 -28.30 5.98
C ALA A 18 -4.13 -27.64 7.38
N ALA A 19 -3.09 -27.93 8.18
CA ALA A 19 -2.88 -27.29 9.48
C ALA A 19 -2.39 -25.84 9.36
N GLN A 20 -1.61 -25.51 8.32
CA GLN A 20 -1.14 -24.13 8.07
C GLN A 20 -2.26 -23.18 7.59
N LEU A 21 -3.26 -23.68 6.88
CA LEU A 21 -4.42 -22.87 6.46
C LEU A 21 -5.40 -22.54 7.59
N LYS A 22 -5.33 -23.25 8.73
CA LYS A 22 -6.24 -23.06 9.87
C LYS A 22 -5.90 -21.86 10.77
N TYR A 23 -4.72 -21.26 10.58
CA TYR A 23 -4.29 -20.04 11.30
C TYR A 23 -4.57 -18.75 10.53
N HIS A 24 -5.26 -18.84 9.38
CA HIS A 24 -5.73 -17.66 8.66
C HIS A 24 -7.09 -17.22 9.24
N ASN A 25 -7.00 -16.36 10.26
CA ASN A 25 -7.97 -15.34 10.67
C ASN A 25 -9.48 -15.69 10.50
N PRO A 26 -10.23 -15.99 11.58
CA PRO A 26 -11.64 -16.41 11.50
C PRO A 26 -12.65 -15.30 11.07
N TYR A 27 -12.19 -14.12 10.67
CA TYR A 27 -13.06 -13.02 10.21
C TYR A 27 -13.37 -13.02 8.70
N PHE A 28 -12.95 -14.04 7.95
CA PHE A 28 -13.17 -14.11 6.51
C PHE A 28 -14.38 -14.96 6.11
N HIS A 29 -15.56 -14.36 6.24
CA HIS A 29 -16.67 -14.57 5.30
C HIS A 29 -17.12 -13.19 4.80
N THR A 30 -16.42 -12.64 3.79
CA THR A 30 -17.09 -11.73 2.85
C THR A 30 -17.77 -12.62 1.82
N PRO A 31 -19.11 -12.75 1.81
CA PRO A 31 -19.78 -13.51 0.77
C PRO A 31 -19.51 -12.80 -0.55
N SER A 32 -18.74 -13.42 -1.45
CA SER A 32 -18.66 -13.03 -2.86
C SER A 32 -19.93 -13.47 -3.60
N THR A 33 -21.10 -13.24 -3.04
CA THR A 33 -22.36 -13.35 -3.77
C THR A 33 -22.49 -12.06 -4.56
N GLY A 34 -22.37 -12.16 -5.89
CA GLY A 34 -22.55 -11.07 -6.86
C GLY A 34 -23.98 -10.53 -6.94
N GLN A 35 -24.64 -10.34 -5.80
CA GLN A 35 -25.95 -9.71 -5.67
C GLN A 35 -25.88 -8.70 -4.52
N SER A 36 -25.83 -7.42 -4.89
CA SER A 36 -26.01 -6.30 -3.98
C SER A 36 -27.39 -6.43 -3.29
N PRO A 37 -27.47 -6.45 -1.94
CA PRO A 37 -28.75 -6.48 -1.22
C PRO A 37 -29.47 -5.12 -1.23
N PHE A 38 -28.96 -4.11 -1.95
CA PHE A 38 -29.51 -2.75 -1.98
C PHE A 38 -30.21 -2.37 -3.29
N LEU A 39 -30.48 -3.34 -4.17
CA LEU A 39 -31.41 -3.14 -5.29
C LEU A 39 -32.70 -3.88 -4.95
N PRO A 40 -33.79 -3.19 -4.53
CA PRO A 40 -35.10 -3.83 -4.56
C PRO A 40 -35.37 -4.31 -5.98
N PRO A 41 -36.05 -5.46 -6.19
CA PRO A 41 -36.50 -5.87 -7.51
C PRO A 41 -37.41 -4.75 -8.05
N SER A 42 -36.85 -3.92 -8.92
CA SER A 42 -37.56 -2.83 -9.56
C SER A 42 -38.62 -3.43 -10.49
N PRO A 43 -39.92 -3.15 -10.29
CA PRO A 43 -40.96 -3.51 -11.26
C PRO A 43 -41.00 -2.53 -12.45
N LEU A 44 -40.00 -1.66 -12.59
CA LEU A 44 -39.99 -0.67 -13.67
C LEU A 44 -39.54 -1.34 -14.96
N LEU A 45 -40.53 -1.67 -15.79
CA LEU A 45 -40.40 -1.65 -17.24
C LEU A 45 -39.69 -0.35 -17.63
N TYR A 46 -38.40 -0.42 -17.94
CA TYR A 46 -37.72 0.68 -18.59
C TYR A 46 -38.46 0.96 -19.91
N PRO A 47 -38.91 2.19 -20.19
CA PRO A 47 -39.37 2.54 -21.51
C PRO A 47 -38.20 2.31 -22.48
N SER A 48 -38.49 1.59 -23.56
CA SER A 48 -37.57 1.33 -24.66
C SER A 48 -36.85 2.63 -25.03
N SER A 49 -35.52 2.63 -24.98
CA SER A 49 -34.72 3.76 -25.46
C SER A 49 -35.26 4.20 -26.82
N PRO A 50 -35.50 5.50 -27.07
CA PRO A 50 -36.01 6.00 -28.35
C PRO A 50 -35.02 5.78 -29.51
N TYR A 51 -33.82 5.26 -29.21
CA TYR A 51 -32.81 4.85 -30.19
C TYR A 51 -32.83 3.35 -30.51
N LEU A 52 -33.71 2.56 -29.90
CA LEU A 52 -33.98 1.18 -30.31
C LEU A 52 -35.16 1.20 -31.28
N GLY A 53 -34.84 1.05 -32.57
CA GLY A 53 -35.86 0.86 -33.60
C GLY A 53 -36.75 -0.35 -33.30
N PRO A 54 -37.98 -0.38 -33.85
CA PRO A 54 -38.96 -1.41 -33.56
C PRO A 54 -38.36 -2.80 -33.80
N LYS A 55 -38.32 -3.62 -32.76
CA LYS A 55 -38.11 -5.06 -32.92
C LYS A 55 -39.43 -5.65 -33.38
N ASP A 56 -39.67 -5.59 -34.69
CA ASP A 56 -40.70 -6.41 -35.31
C ASP A 56 -40.30 -7.87 -35.13
N GLY A 57 -41.14 -8.60 -34.40
CA GLY A 57 -41.01 -10.02 -34.20
C GLY A 57 -41.29 -10.77 -35.49
N GLY A 58 -40.53 -11.83 -35.73
CA GLY A 58 -40.88 -12.85 -36.72
C GLY A 58 -39.77 -13.14 -37.72
N THR A 59 -39.14 -14.29 -37.51
CA THR A 59 -38.53 -15.18 -38.52
C THR A 59 -37.41 -14.62 -39.40
N ASP A 60 -36.26 -15.31 -39.34
CA ASP A 60 -35.17 -15.26 -40.31
C ASP A 60 -35.66 -15.11 -41.76
N PRO A 61 -35.08 -14.16 -42.51
CA PRO A 61 -34.28 -14.60 -43.64
C PRO A 61 -33.00 -13.77 -43.76
N ASN A 62 -31.90 -14.33 -43.25
CA ASN A 62 -30.55 -13.84 -43.48
C ASN A 62 -30.13 -14.07 -44.95
N LYS A 63 -30.64 -13.25 -45.90
CA LYS A 63 -30.19 -13.27 -47.31
C LYS A 63 -30.05 -11.93 -48.04
N ASN A 64 -30.29 -10.76 -47.44
CA ASN A 64 -30.16 -9.51 -48.22
C ASN A 64 -29.77 -8.24 -47.42
N LYS A 65 -28.72 -8.30 -46.61
CA LYS A 65 -28.08 -7.07 -46.11
C LYS A 65 -27.07 -6.57 -47.14
N LYS A 66 -27.47 -5.57 -47.93
CA LYS A 66 -26.54 -4.81 -48.78
C LYS A 66 -25.53 -4.06 -47.90
N PRO A 67 -24.26 -3.93 -48.34
CA PRO A 67 -23.25 -3.16 -47.62
C PRO A 67 -23.65 -1.68 -47.55
N PHE A 68 -23.29 -1.05 -46.43
CA PHE A 68 -23.49 0.35 -46.09
C PHE A 68 -23.10 1.28 -47.27
N ASP A 69 -24.01 2.15 -47.69
CA ASP A 69 -23.79 3.16 -48.72
C ASP A 69 -23.19 4.43 -48.08
N PRO A 70 -21.90 4.74 -48.30
CA PRO A 70 -21.23 5.88 -47.69
C PRO A 70 -21.66 7.23 -48.30
N THR A 71 -22.56 7.26 -49.30
CA THR A 71 -23.01 8.49 -49.94
C THR A 71 -24.36 9.02 -49.44
N ALA A 72 -25.04 8.29 -48.54
CA ALA A 72 -26.30 8.76 -47.98
C ALA A 72 -26.08 9.94 -47.00
N PRO A 73 -26.65 11.13 -47.25
CA PRO A 73 -26.48 12.29 -46.38
C PRO A 73 -27.17 12.06 -45.02
N ALA A 74 -26.41 12.26 -43.94
CA ALA A 74 -26.90 12.11 -42.58
C ALA A 74 -28.03 13.13 -42.27
N PRO A 75 -29.17 12.69 -41.71
CA PRO A 75 -30.28 13.58 -41.39
C PRO A 75 -29.97 14.37 -40.12
N TRP A 76 -29.33 15.52 -40.27
CA TRP A 76 -29.27 16.55 -39.22
C TRP A 76 -30.43 17.54 -39.40
N PRO A 77 -31.09 17.99 -38.33
CA PRO A 77 -32.17 18.96 -38.44
C PRO A 77 -31.63 20.31 -38.90
N GLN A 78 -32.09 20.76 -40.08
CA GLN A 78 -31.78 22.08 -40.62
C GLN A 78 -32.50 23.15 -39.78
N SER A 79 -31.70 24.04 -39.18
CA SER A 79 -32.20 25.20 -38.44
C SER A 79 -32.73 26.25 -39.42
N GLY A 80 -34.01 26.58 -39.28
CA GLY A 80 -34.69 27.59 -40.07
C GLY A 80 -34.25 29.02 -39.73
N THR A 81 -34.16 29.80 -40.80
CA THR A 81 -33.97 31.25 -40.90
C THR A 81 -35.16 32.05 -40.36
N ALA A 82 -34.93 33.09 -39.55
CA ALA A 82 -35.71 34.33 -39.58
C ALA A 82 -34.92 35.49 -38.94
N GLU A 83 -34.94 36.61 -39.65
CA GLU A 83 -34.26 37.89 -39.41
C GLU A 83 -34.82 38.66 -38.19
N GLN A 84 -33.99 39.46 -37.52
CA GLN A 84 -34.13 40.92 -37.35
C GLN A 84 -32.98 41.46 -36.48
N PRO A 85 -32.43 42.67 -36.75
CA PRO A 85 -31.22 43.18 -36.11
C PRO A 85 -31.54 44.20 -35.01
N ILE A 86 -31.03 43.99 -33.79
CA ILE A 86 -30.91 45.05 -32.79
C ILE A 86 -29.47 45.09 -32.27
N GLN A 87 -28.94 46.30 -32.28
CA GLN A 87 -27.58 46.73 -31.97
C GLN A 87 -27.25 46.64 -30.47
N ASN A 88 -25.93 46.58 -30.19
CA ASN A 88 -25.20 46.94 -28.96
C ASN A 88 -24.92 45.84 -27.89
N PRO A 89 -23.84 45.97 -27.08
CA PRO A 89 -22.44 45.81 -27.52
C PRO A 89 -21.59 44.92 -26.57
N ALA A 90 -20.37 44.61 -26.99
CA ALA A 90 -19.20 44.35 -26.13
C ALA A 90 -19.12 43.05 -25.30
N TYR A 91 -18.97 41.90 -25.97
CA TYR A 91 -18.07 40.84 -25.50
C TYR A 91 -17.31 40.26 -26.68
N LYS A 92 -16.11 40.80 -26.95
CA LYS A 92 -15.16 40.18 -27.87
C LYS A 92 -14.51 38.99 -27.17
N THR A 93 -15.12 37.82 -27.26
CA THR A 93 -14.44 36.54 -27.00
C THR A 93 -14.02 35.97 -28.34
N SER A 94 -12.91 36.51 -28.87
CA SER A 94 -12.24 35.96 -30.04
C SER A 94 -11.65 34.60 -29.69
N TRP A 95 -12.25 33.53 -30.21
CA TRP A 95 -11.59 32.24 -30.31
C TRP A 95 -10.46 32.36 -31.34
N VAL A 96 -9.25 32.62 -30.83
CA VAL A 96 -8.01 32.52 -31.62
C VAL A 96 -7.68 31.03 -31.74
N PRO A 97 -7.42 30.51 -32.96
CA PRO A 97 -6.96 29.13 -33.12
C PRO A 97 -5.58 28.96 -32.45
N LEU A 98 -5.44 27.91 -31.64
CA LEU A 98 -4.19 27.57 -30.96
C LEU A 98 -3.06 27.40 -31.98
N THR A 99 -2.17 28.40 -32.04
CA THR A 99 -0.84 28.24 -32.59
C THR A 99 -0.03 27.33 -31.68
N ALA A 100 0.67 26.39 -32.32
CA ALA A 100 1.53 25.41 -31.68
C ALA A 100 2.47 26.07 -30.66
N ARG A 101 2.50 25.56 -29.43
CA ARG A 101 3.50 25.95 -28.43
C ARG A 101 4.90 25.62 -28.97
N PRO A 102 5.81 26.60 -29.12
CA PRO A 102 7.22 26.31 -29.39
C PRO A 102 7.80 25.56 -28.18
N ARG A 103 8.44 24.41 -28.44
CA ARG A 103 9.22 23.68 -27.45
C ARG A 103 10.36 24.57 -26.98
N THR A 104 10.43 24.85 -25.69
CA THR A 104 11.58 25.50 -25.08
C THR A 104 12.73 24.49 -25.01
N THR A 105 13.84 24.82 -25.66
CA THR A 105 15.10 24.09 -25.57
C THR A 105 15.68 24.28 -24.17
N SER A 106 15.71 23.21 -23.39
CA SER A 106 16.21 23.25 -22.02
C SER A 106 17.68 22.83 -21.95
N TRP A 107 18.48 23.73 -21.38
CA TRP A 107 19.79 23.56 -20.74
C TRP A 107 21.05 23.33 -21.61
N HIS A 108 21.92 24.33 -21.47
CA HIS A 108 23.22 24.54 -22.07
C HIS A 108 24.20 23.38 -21.82
N THR A 109 24.76 22.85 -22.89
CA THR A 109 26.10 22.26 -22.89
C THR A 109 27.13 23.36 -22.59
N PRO A 110 28.06 23.17 -21.63
CA PRO A 110 29.16 24.10 -21.48
C PRO A 110 30.05 24.09 -22.74
N PRO A 111 30.54 25.25 -23.20
CA PRO A 111 31.38 25.33 -24.39
C PRO A 111 32.70 24.56 -24.18
N PRO A 112 33.21 23.86 -25.20
CA PRO A 112 34.52 23.23 -25.13
C PRO A 112 35.59 24.33 -25.15
N GLY A 113 36.32 24.51 -24.04
CA GLY A 113 37.50 25.38 -24.01
C GLY A 113 37.69 26.31 -22.81
N SER A 114 37.05 26.08 -21.66
CA SER A 114 37.37 26.83 -20.44
C SER A 114 38.49 26.12 -19.64
N PRO A 115 39.67 26.73 -19.44
CA PRO A 115 40.67 26.24 -18.50
C PRO A 115 40.24 26.63 -17.08
N SER A 116 39.47 25.76 -16.43
CA SER A 116 39.02 25.99 -15.06
C SER A 116 39.97 25.31 -14.08
N SER A 117 40.97 26.06 -13.61
CA SER A 117 41.69 25.77 -12.37
C SER A 117 40.82 26.21 -11.20
N LEU A 118 39.87 25.36 -10.81
CA LEU A 118 39.12 25.51 -9.55
C LEU A 118 39.86 24.76 -8.42
N PRO A 119 39.93 25.33 -7.21
CA PRO A 119 40.59 24.71 -6.07
C PRO A 119 39.82 23.46 -5.64
N LYS A 120 40.55 22.35 -5.48
CA LYS A 120 40.07 21.10 -4.88
C LYS A 120 39.39 21.40 -3.55
N ALA A 121 38.07 21.22 -3.48
CA ALA A 121 37.38 21.09 -2.21
C ALA A 121 37.96 19.87 -1.45
N PRO A 122 38.18 19.97 -0.13
CA PRO A 122 38.75 18.87 0.64
C PRO A 122 37.80 17.68 0.59
N SER A 123 38.34 16.57 0.07
CA SER A 123 37.73 15.25 0.17
C SER A 123 37.58 14.91 1.65
N MET A 124 36.38 15.10 2.20
CA MET A 124 36.00 14.50 3.47
C MET A 124 35.76 13.01 3.21
N LEU A 125 36.87 12.28 3.06
CA LEU A 125 36.94 10.85 3.26
C LEU A 125 36.48 10.59 4.69
N HIS A 126 35.18 10.32 4.86
CA HIS A 126 34.71 9.49 5.95
C HIS A 126 35.33 8.11 5.70
N ALA A 127 36.51 7.90 6.27
CA ALA A 127 37.11 6.60 6.37
C ALA A 127 36.15 5.72 7.18
N GLN A 128 35.34 4.92 6.49
CA GLN A 128 34.82 3.71 7.08
C GLN A 128 36.03 2.81 7.34
N SER A 129 36.47 2.82 8.59
CA SER A 129 37.46 1.92 9.15
C SER A 129 36.98 0.47 9.00
N TYR A 130 37.38 -0.17 7.90
CA TYR A 130 37.38 -1.61 7.78
C TYR A 130 38.68 -2.17 8.40
N LEU A 131 38.51 -3.25 9.16
CA LEU A 131 39.52 -4.25 9.52
C LEU A 131 40.66 -3.79 10.45
N GLY A 132 40.29 -3.38 11.65
CA GLY A 132 41.11 -3.64 12.83
C GLY A 132 40.94 -5.10 13.24
N ALA A 133 41.95 -5.92 12.98
CA ALA A 133 42.13 -7.23 13.60
C ALA A 133 42.34 -7.04 15.10
N ASN A 134 41.25 -6.89 15.85
CA ASN A 134 41.30 -6.99 17.30
C ASN A 134 41.31 -8.47 17.67
N ALA A 135 42.50 -8.95 18.02
CA ALA A 135 42.66 -10.14 18.85
C ALA A 135 41.72 -10.00 20.05
N ALA A 136 40.66 -10.81 20.08
CA ALA A 136 39.72 -10.83 21.17
C ALA A 136 40.45 -11.25 22.45
N PRO A 137 40.42 -10.46 23.54
CA PRO A 137 40.76 -10.99 24.84
C PRO A 137 39.76 -12.10 25.15
N ALA A 138 40.29 -13.28 25.48
CA ALA A 138 39.52 -14.45 25.87
C ALA A 138 38.74 -14.15 27.16
N HIS A 139 37.56 -13.53 27.02
CA HIS A 139 36.62 -13.40 28.12
C HIS A 139 36.09 -14.79 28.43
N LYS A 140 36.55 -15.30 29.58
CA LYS A 140 36.01 -16.47 30.26
C LYS A 140 34.49 -16.34 30.27
N ARG A 141 33.80 -17.15 29.44
CA ARG A 141 32.35 -17.35 29.53
C ARG A 141 32.05 -17.79 30.95
N SER A 142 31.48 -16.89 31.74
CA SER A 142 30.81 -17.24 32.98
C SER A 142 29.72 -18.25 32.61
N LYS A 143 29.95 -19.51 33.00
CA LYS A 143 28.95 -20.57 32.95
C LYS A 143 27.92 -20.28 34.04
N SER A 144 27.00 -19.34 33.81
CA SER A 144 25.80 -19.23 34.66
C SER A 144 24.86 -20.37 34.30
N TRP A 145 25.03 -21.48 35.01
CA TRP A 145 24.04 -22.54 35.11
C TRP A 145 22.83 -22.00 35.86
N GLY A 146 21.65 -21.98 35.23
CA GLY A 146 20.39 -22.04 35.98
C GLY A 146 19.42 -20.87 35.88
N ILE A 147 19.01 -20.46 34.67
CA ILE A 147 17.63 -19.96 34.44
C ILE A 147 17.15 -20.53 33.10
N ALA A 148 16.56 -21.73 33.14
CA ALA A 148 16.36 -22.56 31.95
C ALA A 148 15.08 -22.28 31.14
N ASN A 149 14.22 -21.31 31.51
CA ASN A 149 12.90 -21.17 30.88
C ASN A 149 12.49 -19.72 30.53
N ALA A 150 13.43 -18.77 30.46
CA ALA A 150 13.09 -17.45 29.92
C ALA A 150 12.94 -17.56 28.38
N PRO A 151 11.83 -17.09 27.78
CA PRO A 151 11.72 -17.02 26.33
C PRO A 151 12.90 -16.18 25.79
N PRO A 152 13.52 -16.58 24.67
CA PRO A 152 14.63 -15.83 24.10
C PRO A 152 14.18 -14.39 23.85
N ALA A 153 14.85 -13.43 24.48
CA ALA A 153 14.64 -12.02 24.19
C ALA A 153 14.95 -11.77 22.70
N PRO A 154 14.19 -10.89 22.01
CA PRO A 154 14.47 -10.59 20.62
C PRO A 154 15.90 -10.05 20.49
N ILE A 155 16.61 -10.43 19.42
CA ILE A 155 18.03 -10.11 19.20
C ILE A 155 18.28 -8.59 19.30
N TRP A 156 17.31 -7.78 18.88
CA TRP A 156 17.39 -6.33 18.91
C TRP A 156 17.17 -5.69 20.30
N ALA A 157 16.67 -6.43 21.30
CA ALA A 157 16.49 -5.94 22.67
C ALA A 157 17.73 -6.14 23.58
N ALA A 158 18.77 -6.85 23.11
CA ALA A 158 19.88 -7.30 23.94
C ALA A 158 20.84 -6.21 24.46
N ASN A 159 20.72 -4.96 23.99
CA ASN A 159 21.68 -3.89 24.32
C ASN A 159 21.33 -3.05 25.56
N ALA A 160 20.34 -3.44 26.37
CA ALA A 160 19.96 -2.71 27.59
C ALA A 160 20.93 -2.88 28.78
N ASN A 161 22.16 -3.38 28.57
CA ASN A 161 23.18 -3.58 29.62
C ASN A 161 23.90 -2.27 30.03
N ALA A 162 23.16 -1.16 30.18
CA ALA A 162 23.72 0.10 30.64
C ALA A 162 23.15 0.45 32.02
N HIS A 163 23.95 0.16 33.06
CA HIS A 163 23.98 0.80 34.37
C HIS A 163 22.63 1.12 35.01
N THR A 164 22.23 0.26 35.95
CA THR A 164 21.10 0.35 36.86
C THR A 164 20.99 1.71 37.55
N THR A 165 20.27 2.65 36.95
CA THR A 165 19.57 3.71 37.68
C THR A 165 18.22 3.14 38.14
N PRO A 166 17.85 3.32 39.41
CA PRO A 166 16.66 2.71 39.97
C PRO A 166 15.35 3.29 39.39
N ASP A 167 14.40 2.38 39.17
CA ASP A 167 12.94 2.59 39.17
C ASP A 167 12.18 3.18 37.97
N THR A 168 12.84 3.55 36.86
CA THR A 168 12.09 3.85 35.63
C THR A 168 11.94 2.59 34.79
N LEU A 169 10.71 2.07 34.66
CA LEU A 169 10.39 1.00 33.70
C LEU A 169 10.99 1.35 32.33
N PRO A 170 11.66 0.39 31.65
CA PRO A 170 12.29 0.67 30.37
C PRO A 170 11.23 1.23 29.40
N PRO A 171 11.55 2.29 28.66
CA PRO A 171 10.59 2.86 27.72
C PRO A 171 10.23 1.80 26.67
N MET A 172 8.95 1.73 26.32
CA MET A 172 8.48 0.88 25.22
C MET A 172 9.31 1.15 23.95
N GLN A 173 9.94 0.10 23.44
CA GLN A 173 10.74 0.08 22.22
C GLN A 173 9.89 -0.48 21.09
N VAL A 174 10.00 0.14 19.91
CA VAL A 174 9.31 -0.27 18.70
C VAL A 174 10.31 -1.06 17.82
N HIS A 175 9.83 -2.12 17.18
CA HIS A 175 10.64 -2.94 16.28
C HIS A 175 11.41 -2.08 15.26
N PRO A 176 12.68 -2.38 14.93
CA PRO A 176 13.50 -1.53 14.06
C PRO A 176 12.90 -1.16 12.69
N TRP A 177 12.10 -2.02 12.08
CA TRP A 177 11.39 -1.71 10.82
C TRP A 177 10.11 -0.90 11.00
N LEU A 178 9.57 -0.89 12.21
CA LEU A 178 8.45 -0.04 12.60
C LEU A 178 8.93 1.25 13.24
N ASN A 179 10.21 1.45 13.52
CA ASN A 179 10.67 2.62 14.25
C ASN A 179 10.69 3.87 13.36
N GLY A 180 9.78 4.81 13.64
CA GLY A 180 9.69 6.09 12.93
C GLY A 180 10.64 7.17 13.46
N ASP A 181 11.22 7.00 14.65
CA ASP A 181 12.20 7.94 15.22
C ASP A 181 13.55 7.82 14.50
N SER A 182 13.90 6.61 14.07
CA SER A 182 15.09 6.30 13.28
C SER A 182 14.71 5.39 12.10
N PRO A 183 14.08 5.93 11.04
CA PRO A 183 13.54 5.13 9.95
C PRO A 183 14.66 4.35 9.27
N SER A 184 14.45 3.04 9.14
CA SER A 184 15.43 2.17 8.50
C SER A 184 15.54 2.51 7.00
N PRO A 185 16.73 2.87 6.48
CA PRO A 185 16.89 3.24 5.07
C PRO A 185 16.70 2.05 4.13
N ILE A 186 16.74 0.83 4.67
CA ILE A 186 16.55 -0.40 3.92
C ILE A 186 15.10 -0.88 3.93
N PHE A 187 14.20 -0.30 4.74
CA PHE A 187 12.80 -0.75 4.77
C PHE A 187 11.93 0.12 3.88
N PHE A 188 11.08 -0.51 3.07
CA PHE A 188 10.14 0.16 2.18
C PHE A 188 8.78 -0.53 2.23
N PHE A 189 7.75 0.25 2.53
CA PHE A 189 6.39 -0.23 2.47
C PHE A 189 5.48 0.87 1.92
N ASP A 190 5.04 0.71 0.68
CA ASP A 190 4.06 1.58 0.06
C ASP A 190 2.65 1.08 0.38
N LEU A 191 1.81 1.96 0.92
CA LEU A 191 0.44 1.69 1.32
C LEU A 191 -0.54 1.85 0.15
N ALA A 192 -0.13 2.47 -0.97
CA ALA A 192 -0.99 2.70 -2.14
C ALA A 192 -1.43 1.41 -2.87
N PRO A 193 -0.55 0.43 -3.13
CA PRO A 193 -0.91 -0.78 -3.86
C PRO A 193 -1.95 -1.62 -3.11
N THR A 194 -2.84 -2.28 -3.84
CA THR A 194 -3.80 -3.21 -3.20
C THR A 194 -3.15 -4.49 -2.71
N ALA A 195 -2.01 -4.86 -3.31
CA ALA A 195 -1.21 -5.99 -2.87
C ALA A 195 -0.42 -5.63 -1.61
N PHE A 196 -0.52 -6.48 -0.57
CA PHE A 196 0.29 -6.36 0.63
C PHE A 196 1.71 -6.88 0.38
N ALA A 197 2.67 -5.97 0.24
CA ALA A 197 4.05 -6.33 -0.10
C ALA A 197 5.07 -5.44 0.64
N PRO A 198 5.25 -5.60 1.96
CA PRO A 198 6.35 -4.95 2.67
C PRO A 198 7.68 -5.50 2.17
N GLN A 199 8.62 -4.60 1.85
CA GLN A 199 9.90 -4.93 1.23
C GLN A 199 11.06 -4.39 2.06
N ARG A 200 12.18 -5.10 2.01
CA ARG A 200 13.50 -4.59 2.41
C ARG A 200 14.42 -4.53 1.21
N ALA A 201 15.19 -3.47 1.11
CA ALA A 201 16.29 -3.37 0.18
C ALA A 201 17.41 -4.32 0.61
N VAL A 202 17.87 -5.11 -0.36
CA VAL A 202 19.09 -5.90 -0.18
C VAL A 202 20.20 -5.20 -0.94
N THR A 203 21.18 -4.67 -0.21
CA THR A 203 22.41 -4.18 -0.81
C THR A 203 23.21 -5.40 -1.29
N SER A 204 23.07 -5.75 -2.57
CA SER A 204 23.89 -6.80 -3.17
C SER A 204 25.33 -6.27 -3.27
N ALA A 205 26.15 -6.55 -2.26
CA ALA A 205 27.57 -6.22 -2.23
C ALA A 205 28.36 -6.88 -3.37
N LEU A 206 27.76 -7.86 -4.06
CA LEU A 206 28.35 -8.62 -5.15
C LEU A 206 27.93 -8.12 -6.55
N SER A 207 27.10 -7.07 -6.64
CA SER A 207 26.77 -6.47 -7.94
C SER A 207 27.92 -5.57 -8.42
N THR A 208 28.97 -6.19 -8.97
CA THR A 208 30.13 -5.50 -9.58
C THR A 208 29.78 -4.79 -10.89
N SER A 209 28.59 -5.01 -11.46
CA SER A 209 28.13 -4.26 -12.63
C SER A 209 27.63 -2.89 -12.21
N GLN A 210 28.43 -1.87 -12.50
CA GLN A 210 28.19 -0.43 -12.31
C GLN A 210 26.93 0.12 -13.03
N SER A 211 26.15 -0.73 -13.69
CA SER A 211 24.98 -0.35 -14.47
C SER A 211 23.72 -0.40 -13.60
N GLN A 212 23.37 0.78 -13.10
CA GLN A 212 22.13 1.15 -12.42
C GLN A 212 21.93 0.53 -11.03
N ASN A 213 22.19 1.35 -10.01
CA ASN A 213 21.77 1.19 -8.60
C ASN A 213 20.23 1.16 -8.47
N LYS A 214 19.54 0.23 -9.14
CA LYS A 214 18.14 -0.03 -8.88
C LYS A 214 18.09 -0.85 -7.60
N MET A 215 17.65 -0.22 -6.52
CA MET A 215 17.46 -0.89 -5.23
C MET A 215 16.43 -2.00 -5.43
N HIS A 216 16.88 -3.26 -5.40
CA HIS A 216 15.99 -4.40 -5.51
C HIS A 216 15.35 -4.65 -4.14
N GLY A 217 14.03 -4.43 -4.06
CA GLY A 217 13.23 -4.80 -2.90
C GLY A 217 13.01 -6.30 -2.86
N VAL A 218 13.38 -6.92 -1.73
CA VAL A 218 13.04 -8.30 -1.39
C VAL A 218 11.90 -8.25 -0.36
N GLY A 219 10.83 -9.01 -0.58
CA GLY A 219 9.73 -9.08 0.39
C GLY A 219 10.21 -9.55 1.76
N LEU A 220 9.59 -9.05 2.82
CA LEU A 220 9.85 -9.57 4.17
C LEU A 220 9.47 -11.06 4.25
N SER A 221 10.33 -11.86 4.85
CA SER A 221 10.09 -13.29 5.04
C SER A 221 9.04 -13.54 6.12
N GLY A 222 8.41 -14.72 6.08
CA GLY A 222 7.42 -15.09 7.10
C GLY A 222 8.00 -15.21 8.52
N VAL A 223 9.30 -15.47 8.68
CA VAL A 223 9.97 -15.51 9.99
C VAL A 223 10.08 -14.10 10.55
N GLU A 224 10.57 -13.18 9.74
CA GLU A 224 10.71 -11.76 10.07
C GLU A 224 9.35 -11.13 10.42
N MET A 225 8.29 -11.45 9.68
CA MET A 225 6.93 -10.98 9.95
C MET A 225 6.34 -11.48 11.27
N ARG A 226 6.85 -12.58 11.84
CA ARG A 226 6.43 -13.15 13.13
C ARG A 226 7.18 -12.56 14.32
N GLU A 227 8.18 -11.72 14.09
CA GLU A 227 8.90 -11.04 15.17
C GLU A 227 7.96 -10.11 15.94
N THR A 228 8.20 -9.95 17.24
CA THR A 228 7.38 -9.09 18.10
C THR A 228 7.54 -7.62 17.69
N ALA A 229 6.42 -6.91 17.53
CA ALA A 229 6.41 -5.51 17.11
C ALA A 229 6.91 -4.54 18.19
N PHE A 230 6.80 -4.92 19.46
CA PHE A 230 7.06 -4.06 20.61
C PHE A 230 7.86 -4.77 21.70
N HIS A 231 8.66 -4.01 22.46
CA HIS A 231 9.33 -4.48 23.66
C HIS A 231 9.18 -3.45 24.80
N PRO A 232 8.56 -3.78 25.95
CA PRO A 232 7.96 -5.07 26.28
C PRO A 232 6.85 -5.50 25.31
N PRO A 233 6.58 -6.82 25.17
CA PRO A 233 5.56 -7.31 24.25
C PRO A 233 4.17 -6.79 24.62
N LEU A 234 3.42 -6.30 23.63
CA LEU A 234 2.06 -5.79 23.80
C LEU A 234 1.04 -6.74 23.20
N THR A 235 -0.15 -6.81 23.81
CA THR A 235 -1.32 -7.55 23.30
C THR A 235 -2.41 -6.63 22.75
N LYS A 236 -2.35 -5.33 23.09
CA LYS A 236 -3.26 -4.27 22.64
C LYS A 236 -2.43 -3.06 22.22
N CYS A 237 -2.77 -2.44 21.10
CA CYS A 237 -2.10 -1.25 20.55
C CYS A 237 -3.10 -0.41 19.75
N ARG A 238 -3.06 0.91 19.89
CA ARG A 238 -3.86 1.83 19.08
C ARG A 238 -2.93 2.61 18.16
N ILE A 239 -3.15 2.50 16.85
CA ILE A 239 -2.38 3.20 15.82
C ILE A 239 -3.20 4.39 15.33
N LEU A 240 -2.63 5.59 15.41
CA LEU A 240 -3.21 6.84 14.94
C LEU A 240 -2.50 7.31 13.69
N HIS A 241 -3.23 7.78 12.69
CA HIS A 241 -2.64 8.40 11.52
C HIS A 241 -2.85 9.92 11.59
N PRO A 242 -1.79 10.77 11.49
CA PRO A 242 -1.91 12.22 11.67
C PRO A 242 -2.91 12.89 10.70
N GLN A 243 -2.98 12.40 9.46
CA GLN A 243 -3.92 12.90 8.44
C GLN A 243 -5.33 12.28 8.55
N LEU A 244 -5.51 11.23 9.34
CA LEU A 244 -6.77 10.48 9.49
C LEU A 244 -7.09 10.23 10.97
N PRO A 245 -7.18 11.27 11.81
CA PRO A 245 -7.35 11.10 13.26
C PRO A 245 -8.68 10.45 13.64
N PHE A 246 -9.69 10.54 12.77
CA PHE A 246 -11.04 9.99 12.95
C PHE A 246 -11.15 8.49 12.62
N TRP A 247 -10.11 7.87 12.07
CA TRP A 247 -10.05 6.44 11.82
C TRP A 247 -8.87 5.79 12.55
N PRO A 248 -8.91 5.73 13.90
CA PRO A 248 -7.91 4.98 14.66
C PRO A 248 -7.97 3.50 14.29
N ILE A 249 -6.81 2.84 14.35
CA ILE A 249 -6.67 1.42 14.09
C ILE A 249 -6.38 0.73 15.41
N ASP A 250 -7.34 -0.03 15.89
CA ASP A 250 -7.24 -0.76 17.15
C ASP A 250 -6.76 -2.19 16.88
N LEU A 251 -5.54 -2.48 17.32
CA LEU A 251 -4.98 -3.82 17.35
C LEU A 251 -5.26 -4.41 18.73
N ALA A 252 -6.14 -5.41 18.78
CA ALA A 252 -6.31 -6.26 19.93
C ALA A 252 -6.45 -7.69 19.44
N LEU A 253 -5.69 -8.62 20.03
CA LEU A 253 -5.93 -10.02 19.75
C LEU A 253 -7.33 -10.40 20.28
N PRO A 254 -8.14 -11.15 19.51
CA PRO A 254 -9.46 -11.58 19.96
C PRO A 254 -9.34 -12.34 21.27
N GLU A 255 -10.02 -11.86 22.30
CA GLU A 255 -10.04 -12.52 23.62
C GLU A 255 -10.64 -13.94 23.50
N ASP A 256 -11.51 -14.16 22.51
CA ASP A 256 -12.14 -15.44 22.21
C ASP A 256 -11.16 -16.57 21.86
N LEU A 257 -9.96 -16.24 21.35
CA LEU A 257 -8.92 -17.25 21.11
C LEU A 257 -8.48 -17.91 22.42
N THR A 258 -8.63 -17.22 23.55
CA THR A 258 -8.37 -17.81 24.87
C THR A 258 -9.55 -18.59 25.42
N ALA A 259 -10.78 -18.24 25.03
CA ALA A 259 -12.00 -18.91 25.49
C ALA A 259 -12.24 -20.26 24.79
N ALA A 260 -11.85 -20.39 23.51
CA ALA A 260 -12.04 -21.61 22.73
C ALA A 260 -11.10 -22.76 23.13
N GLN A 261 -9.98 -22.47 23.79
CA GLN A 261 -9.12 -23.49 24.40
C GLN A 261 -9.69 -23.83 25.79
N GLY A 262 -10.67 -24.73 25.80
CA GLY A 262 -11.49 -25.09 26.95
C GLY A 262 -10.74 -25.12 28.28
N GLN A 263 -11.42 -24.56 29.29
CA GLN A 263 -11.10 -24.44 30.72
C GLN A 263 -10.16 -25.52 31.29
N GLY A 264 -8.88 -25.45 30.94
CA GLY A 264 -7.80 -26.12 31.63
C GLY A 264 -7.15 -25.15 32.61
N PRO A 265 -6.58 -25.60 33.74
CA PRO A 265 -5.91 -24.76 34.73
C PRO A 265 -4.61 -24.09 34.23
N GLN A 266 -4.30 -24.14 32.92
CA GLN A 266 -3.17 -23.45 32.30
C GLN A 266 -3.67 -22.52 31.20
N GLN A 267 -4.04 -21.30 31.59
CA GLN A 267 -4.22 -20.20 30.64
C GLN A 267 -2.87 -19.93 29.98
N GLN A 268 -2.72 -20.29 28.70
CA GLN A 268 -1.53 -19.88 27.97
C GLN A 268 -1.54 -18.35 27.82
N PRO A 269 -0.41 -17.67 28.02
CA PRO A 269 -0.33 -16.23 27.82
C PRO A 269 -0.68 -15.89 26.37
N LEU A 270 -1.46 -14.82 26.15
CA LEU A 270 -1.78 -14.38 24.79
C LEU A 270 -0.49 -14.10 24.02
N PRO A 271 -0.41 -14.51 22.74
CA PRO A 271 0.74 -14.18 21.93
C PRO A 271 0.83 -12.65 21.74
N PRO A 272 2.05 -12.09 21.70
CA PRO A 272 2.22 -10.67 21.53
C PRO A 272 1.97 -10.24 20.08
N ILE A 273 1.65 -8.97 19.88
CA ILE A 273 1.46 -8.37 18.56
C ILE A 273 2.77 -8.51 17.76
N SER A 274 2.66 -9.14 16.60
CA SER A 274 3.79 -9.30 15.67
C SER A 274 3.92 -8.10 14.73
N LEU A 275 5.09 -7.97 14.12
CA LEU A 275 5.35 -7.02 13.03
C LEU A 275 4.31 -7.15 11.91
N GLY A 276 4.00 -8.38 11.53
CA GLY A 276 3.04 -8.67 10.47
C GLY A 276 1.64 -8.19 10.79
N ASP A 277 1.19 -8.35 12.03
CA ASP A 277 -0.13 -7.88 12.49
C ASP A 277 -0.25 -6.37 12.34
N VAL A 278 0.81 -5.62 12.72
CA VAL A 278 0.85 -4.17 12.61
C VAL A 278 0.77 -3.71 11.15
N LEU A 279 1.63 -4.26 10.29
CA LEU A 279 1.68 -3.85 8.88
C LEU A 279 0.39 -4.22 8.14
N ALA A 280 -0.14 -5.42 8.39
CA ALA A 280 -1.37 -5.89 7.76
C ALA A 280 -2.58 -5.06 8.21
N ALA A 281 -2.73 -4.79 9.52
CA ALA A 281 -3.83 -3.97 10.01
C ALA A 281 -3.78 -2.55 9.45
N LEU A 282 -2.59 -1.94 9.36
CA LEU A 282 -2.41 -0.64 8.73
C LEU A 282 -2.86 -0.64 7.26
N HIS A 283 -2.41 -1.63 6.49
CA HIS A 283 -2.78 -1.77 5.08
C HIS A 283 -4.28 -1.98 4.92
N HIS A 284 -4.86 -2.94 5.63
CA HIS A 284 -6.28 -3.25 5.56
C HIS A 284 -7.14 -2.04 5.93
N ALA A 285 -6.83 -1.37 7.04
CA ALA A 285 -7.59 -0.21 7.48
C ALA A 285 -7.58 0.94 6.47
N LEU A 286 -6.46 1.17 5.77
CA LEU A 286 -6.36 2.21 4.73
C LEU A 286 -7.04 1.82 3.42
N HIS A 287 -7.19 0.52 3.14
CA HIS A 287 -7.87 0.05 1.94
C HIS A 287 -9.39 -0.10 2.08
N VAL A 288 -9.95 0.23 3.26
CA VAL A 288 -11.40 0.33 3.47
C VAL A 288 -12.00 1.46 2.63
N ARG A 289 -13.14 1.18 1.99
CA ARG A 289 -13.95 2.17 1.27
C ARG A 289 -14.55 3.17 2.25
N ILE A 290 -14.50 4.46 1.91
CA ILE A 290 -15.09 5.50 2.76
C ILE A 290 -16.62 5.49 2.70
N ALA A 291 -17.27 5.95 3.78
CA ALA A 291 -18.71 6.14 3.77
C ALA A 291 -19.08 7.41 2.96
N PRO A 292 -20.27 7.47 2.34
CA PRO A 292 -20.74 8.68 1.66
C PRO A 292 -20.84 9.90 2.60
N ALA A 293 -21.16 9.67 3.88
CA ALA A 293 -21.19 10.73 4.88
C ALA A 293 -19.81 11.36 5.12
N ASP A 294 -18.76 10.54 5.19
CA ASP A 294 -17.38 11.01 5.34
C ASP A 294 -16.93 11.84 4.13
N TRP A 295 -17.34 11.43 2.93
CA TRP A 295 -17.08 12.20 1.70
C TRP A 295 -17.82 13.54 1.69
N ALA A 296 -19.09 13.55 2.10
CA ALA A 296 -19.91 14.76 2.15
C ALA A 296 -19.44 15.76 3.21
N ALA A 297 -18.75 15.29 4.26
CA ALA A 297 -18.17 16.14 5.30
C ALA A 297 -16.94 16.93 4.81
N LEU A 298 -16.31 16.51 3.70
CA LEU A 298 -15.16 17.21 3.12
C LEU A 298 -15.59 18.53 2.47
N SER A 299 -14.73 19.55 2.59
CA SER A 299 -14.86 20.78 1.80
C SER A 299 -14.68 20.51 0.30
N PRO A 300 -15.21 21.36 -0.60
CA PRO A 300 -15.07 21.16 -2.04
C PRO A 300 -13.62 21.07 -2.53
N SER A 301 -12.69 21.79 -1.90
CA SER A 301 -11.26 21.72 -2.21
C SER A 301 -10.64 20.38 -1.79
N GLU A 302 -11.00 19.86 -0.62
CA GLU A 302 -10.57 18.54 -0.16
C GLU A 302 -11.14 17.43 -1.04
N GLN A 303 -12.42 17.51 -1.43
CA GLN A 303 -13.02 16.57 -2.38
C GLN A 303 -12.28 16.54 -3.71
N ALA A 304 -11.88 17.70 -4.24
CA ALA A 304 -11.08 17.78 -5.47
C ALA A 304 -9.70 17.12 -5.30
N ASN A 305 -9.02 17.38 -4.18
CA ASN A 305 -7.72 16.80 -3.88
C ASN A 305 -7.78 15.27 -3.72
N VAL A 306 -8.73 14.76 -2.94
CA VAL A 306 -8.94 13.31 -2.75
C VAL A 306 -9.40 12.66 -4.06
N GLY A 307 -10.26 13.32 -4.84
CA GLY A 307 -10.67 12.85 -6.16
C GLY A 307 -9.50 12.72 -7.15
N GLY A 308 -8.55 13.67 -7.10
CA GLY A 308 -7.29 13.60 -7.84
C GLY A 308 -6.42 12.42 -7.40
N ALA A 309 -6.24 12.23 -6.09
CA ALA A 309 -5.48 11.10 -5.53
C ALA A 309 -6.11 9.75 -5.90
N PHE A 310 -7.43 9.64 -5.79
CA PHE A 310 -8.22 8.46 -6.21
C PHE A 310 -8.00 8.12 -7.69
N THR A 311 -8.11 9.12 -8.57
CA THR A 311 -7.92 8.93 -10.02
C THR A 311 -6.50 8.44 -10.33
N ARG A 312 -5.49 9.03 -9.66
CA ARG A 312 -4.09 8.61 -9.79
C ARG A 312 -3.89 7.17 -9.31
N ARG A 313 -4.41 6.80 -8.14
CA ARG A 313 -4.33 5.43 -7.60
C ARG A 313 -4.95 4.41 -8.57
N CYS A 314 -6.16 4.68 -9.09
CA CYS A 314 -6.83 3.75 -10.01
C CYS A 314 -5.98 3.48 -11.26
N ARG A 315 -5.34 4.54 -11.79
CA ARG A 315 -4.46 4.43 -12.96
C ARG A 315 -3.17 3.65 -12.64
N GLU A 316 -2.52 3.96 -11.53
CA GLU A 316 -1.29 3.29 -11.10
C GLU A 316 -1.53 1.81 -10.81
N GLU A 317 -2.67 1.47 -10.19
CA GLU A 317 -3.03 0.09 -9.91
C GLU A 317 -3.34 -0.69 -11.20
N ALA A 318 -4.00 -0.05 -12.17
CA ALA A 318 -4.22 -0.65 -13.49
C ALA A 318 -2.89 -0.94 -14.22
N VAL A 319 -1.95 0.00 -14.19
CA VAL A 319 -0.60 -0.17 -14.76
C VAL A 319 0.15 -1.31 -14.07
N ARG A 320 0.09 -1.36 -12.72
CA ARG A 320 0.76 -2.38 -11.91
C ARG A 320 0.21 -3.78 -12.19
N ALA A 321 -1.11 -3.92 -12.30
CA ALA A 321 -1.77 -5.20 -12.56
C ALA A 321 -1.43 -5.77 -13.94
N LEU A 322 -1.22 -4.92 -14.95
CA LEU A 322 -0.92 -5.32 -16.33
C LEU A 322 0.58 -5.36 -16.65
N GLY A 323 1.46 -5.11 -15.69
CA GLY A 323 2.91 -5.08 -15.92
C GLY A 323 3.36 -4.00 -16.92
N GLY A 324 2.55 -2.95 -17.14
CA GLY A 324 2.82 -1.88 -18.10
C GLY A 324 2.28 -2.10 -19.51
N GLU A 325 1.58 -3.20 -19.79
CA GLU A 325 0.88 -3.43 -21.06
C GLU A 325 -0.24 -2.39 -21.27
N ALA A 326 -0.32 -1.81 -22.48
CA ALA A 326 -1.29 -0.77 -22.80
C ALA A 326 -2.70 -1.34 -23.09
N ALA A 327 -2.78 -2.56 -23.60
CA ALA A 327 -4.04 -3.25 -23.85
C ALA A 327 -4.69 -3.64 -22.53
N GLY A 328 -5.98 -3.32 -22.33
CA GLY A 328 -6.70 -3.66 -21.10
C GLY A 328 -6.65 -2.58 -20.00
N LEU A 329 -5.83 -1.53 -20.17
CA LEU A 329 -5.60 -0.53 -19.12
C LEU A 329 -6.88 0.22 -18.75
N ARG A 330 -7.73 0.51 -19.73
CA ARG A 330 -9.00 1.21 -19.51
C ARG A 330 -10.00 0.34 -18.78
N GLU A 331 -10.16 -0.93 -19.17
CA GLU A 331 -11.06 -1.87 -18.48
C GLU A 331 -10.63 -2.03 -17.02
N ARG A 332 -9.32 -2.20 -16.78
CA ARG A 332 -8.79 -2.36 -15.43
C ARG A 332 -8.93 -1.10 -14.58
N GLU A 333 -8.71 0.08 -15.16
CA GLU A 333 -8.94 1.34 -14.46
C GLU A 333 -10.42 1.51 -14.07
N VAL A 334 -11.36 1.13 -14.94
CA VAL A 334 -12.81 1.15 -14.64
C VAL A 334 -13.13 0.19 -13.49
N GLU A 335 -12.55 -1.00 -13.47
CA GLU A 335 -12.71 -1.95 -12.37
C GLU A 335 -12.21 -1.38 -11.03
N GLU A 336 -11.04 -0.75 -11.02
CA GLU A 336 -10.52 -0.09 -9.81
C GLU A 336 -11.38 1.10 -9.38
N ARG A 337 -11.92 1.87 -10.33
CA ARG A 337 -12.85 2.98 -10.03
C ARG A 337 -14.15 2.49 -9.39
N ASN A 338 -14.66 1.33 -9.80
CA ASN A 338 -15.86 0.74 -9.23
C ASN A 338 -15.72 0.35 -7.75
N LYS A 339 -14.49 0.17 -7.26
CA LYS A 339 -14.21 -0.06 -5.82
C LYS A 339 -14.41 1.21 -4.98
N GLY A 340 -14.50 2.38 -5.62
CA GLY A 340 -14.72 3.66 -4.98
C GLY A 340 -13.50 4.23 -4.26
N VAL A 341 -13.72 5.37 -3.60
CA VAL A 341 -12.69 6.07 -2.83
C VAL A 341 -12.36 5.31 -1.55
N LYS A 342 -11.08 5.15 -1.27
CA LYS A 342 -10.54 4.45 -0.10
C LYS A 342 -9.90 5.43 0.87
N ARG A 343 -9.74 5.03 2.13
CA ARG A 343 -9.07 5.88 3.14
C ARG A 343 -7.64 6.26 2.75
N VAL A 344 -6.92 5.40 2.02
CA VAL A 344 -5.59 5.70 1.49
C VAL A 344 -5.58 6.91 0.54
N ASP A 345 -6.69 7.21 -0.14
CA ASP A 345 -6.78 8.35 -1.06
C ASP A 345 -6.71 9.70 -0.31
N PHE A 346 -7.05 9.73 0.98
CA PHE A 346 -6.93 10.91 1.84
C PHE A 346 -5.48 11.24 2.22
N LEU A 347 -4.54 10.32 1.97
CA LEU A 347 -3.11 10.58 2.17
C LEU A 347 -2.53 11.48 1.06
N LEU A 348 -3.32 11.75 0.01
CA LEU A 348 -2.98 12.63 -1.12
C LEU A 348 -1.68 12.23 -1.85
N GLY A 349 -1.26 10.97 -1.73
CA GLY A 349 -0.01 10.44 -2.31
C GLY A 349 1.14 10.26 -1.32
N LYS A 350 0.96 10.65 -0.04
CA LYS A 350 1.92 10.37 1.04
C LYS A 350 1.71 8.95 1.58
N THR A 351 1.90 7.97 0.71
CA THR A 351 1.56 6.56 1.00
C THR A 351 2.77 5.73 1.42
N VAL A 352 3.98 6.30 1.41
CA VAL A 352 5.17 5.56 1.83
C VAL A 352 5.25 5.55 3.35
N PHE A 353 5.09 4.38 3.95
CA PHE A 353 5.25 4.19 5.38
C PHE A 353 6.72 4.38 5.79
N LYS A 354 6.95 5.23 6.80
CA LYS A 354 8.28 5.51 7.36
C LYS A 354 8.49 4.94 8.75
N GLY A 355 7.42 4.52 9.42
CA GLY A 355 7.48 3.95 10.76
C GLY A 355 6.35 4.43 11.64
N LEU A 356 6.48 4.11 12.91
CA LEU A 356 5.61 4.42 14.03
C LEU A 356 6.42 5.20 15.06
N VAL A 357 5.83 6.27 15.57
CA VAL A 357 6.38 7.09 16.65
C VAL A 357 5.45 7.00 17.85
N ARG A 358 6.00 6.94 19.06
CA ARG A 358 5.17 6.89 20.27
C ARG A 358 4.35 8.17 20.39
N ALA A 359 3.07 8.04 20.67
CA ALA A 359 2.24 9.21 20.90
C ALA A 359 2.61 9.84 22.27
N ARG A 360 2.94 11.14 22.28
CA ARG A 360 3.36 11.82 23.50
C ARG A 360 2.16 12.04 24.43
N GLY A 361 2.26 11.55 25.67
CA GLY A 361 1.26 11.76 26.71
C GLY A 361 0.03 10.84 26.64
N ASP A 362 0.02 9.90 25.69
CA ASP A 362 -1.04 8.89 25.60
C ASP A 362 -0.71 7.67 26.46
N PRO A 363 -1.75 6.94 26.94
CA PRO A 363 -1.58 5.71 27.71
C PRO A 363 -0.80 4.65 26.91
N GLU A 364 -0.29 3.66 27.63
CA GLU A 364 0.55 2.57 27.10
C GLU A 364 -0.03 1.96 25.81
N GLY A 365 0.79 1.87 24.77
CA GLY A 365 0.41 1.23 23.48
C GLY A 365 -0.20 2.15 22.42
N CYS A 366 -0.22 3.47 22.60
CA CYS A 366 -0.60 4.40 21.54
C CYS A 366 0.60 4.82 20.66
N VAL A 367 0.49 4.65 19.35
CA VAL A 367 1.53 4.99 18.38
C VAL A 367 0.96 5.75 17.18
N ARG A 368 1.78 6.58 16.55
CA ARG A 368 1.43 7.42 15.41
C ARG A 368 2.18 6.99 14.16
N VAL A 369 1.48 6.85 13.06
CA VAL A 369 2.08 6.53 11.76
C VAL A 369 2.81 7.75 11.21
N VAL A 370 4.00 7.53 10.67
CA VAL A 370 4.74 8.51 9.88
C VAL A 370 4.72 8.06 8.42
N THR A 371 4.24 8.93 7.54
CA THR A 371 4.25 8.72 6.08
C THR A 371 5.00 9.82 5.36
N ALA A 372 5.50 9.52 4.16
CA ALA A 372 6.16 10.47 3.26
C ALA A 372 5.51 10.49 1.89
#